data_AF-A0A1M5ZB87-F1
#
_entry.id   AF-A0A1M5ZB87-F1
#
_cell.length_a   1.000
_cell.length_b   1.000
_cell.length_c   1.000
_cell.angle_alpha   90.00
_cell.angle_beta   90.00
_cell.angle_gamma   90.00
#
_symmetry.space_group_name_H-M   'P 1'
#
loop_
_entity.id
_entity.type
_entity.pdbx_description
1 polymer ?
#
loop_
_entity_poly.entity_id
_entity_poly.type
_entity_poly.pdbx_seq_one_letter_code
_entity_poly.pdbx_strand_id
1 'polypeptide(L)'
;MEILGSESEKDLYKNAMQYRKYHSKLVSDIALKILSLNSQVIPELQQVEQAEDVLYLACLLHDIKKFDEKHNKVGAKWFMENIDEYLDIGEESKKYIRKLISKHKLGAKLKKYKKELLYLILVIRVSDKLSKLKEKANYSCIKEEQIRDIISKVKDKTLANSTIDLRKEIGCFFDNIEIKIEMIN
;
A
#
# COMPACT_ATOMS: atom_id res chain seq x y z
N MET A 1 -31.92 -9.23 11.86
CA MET A 1 -32.69 -8.45 10.88
C MET A 1 -31.76 -8.17 9.72
N GLU A 2 -31.74 -9.05 8.72
CA GLU A 2 -30.92 -8.87 7.53
C GLU A 2 -31.62 -7.86 6.62
N ILE A 3 -31.03 -6.67 6.49
CA ILE A 3 -31.40 -5.74 5.43
C ILE A 3 -30.78 -6.30 4.15
N LEU A 4 -31.48 -7.24 3.51
CA LEU A 4 -31.13 -7.72 2.18
C LEU A 4 -31.43 -6.57 1.22
N GLY A 5 -30.38 -5.82 0.83
CA GLY A 5 -30.45 -4.80 -0.20
C GLY A 5 -31.00 -5.38 -1.52
N SER A 6 -31.51 -4.48 -2.36
CA SER A 6 -32.05 -4.81 -3.69
C SER A 6 -31.02 -5.59 -4.53
N GLU A 7 -31.49 -6.39 -5.49
CA GLU A 7 -30.64 -7.25 -6.33
C GLU A 7 -29.55 -6.44 -7.07
N SER A 8 -29.88 -5.21 -7.48
CA SER A 8 -28.93 -4.24 -8.06
C SER A 8 -27.86 -3.77 -7.07
N GLU A 9 -28.19 -3.58 -5.80
CA GLU A 9 -27.22 -3.24 -4.75
C GLU A 9 -26.29 -4.41 -4.44
N LYS A 10 -26.81 -5.65 -4.46
CA LYS A 10 -26.00 -6.87 -4.29
C LYS A 10 -24.99 -7.04 -5.43
N ASP A 11 -25.39 -6.78 -6.67
CA ASP A 11 -24.51 -6.84 -7.84
C ASP A 11 -23.44 -5.74 -7.84
N LEU A 12 -23.81 -4.51 -7.48
CA LEU A 12 -22.85 -3.41 -7.29
C LEU A 12 -21.82 -3.76 -6.21
N TYR A 13 -22.26 -4.34 -5.09
CA TYR A 13 -21.39 -4.77 -4.01
C TYR A 13 -20.44 -5.88 -4.46
N LYS A 14 -20.95 -6.90 -5.15
CA LYS A 14 -20.16 -8.02 -5.68
C LYS A 14 -19.09 -7.53 -6.65
N ASN A 15 -19.44 -6.64 -7.58
CA ASN A 15 -18.51 -6.04 -8.53
C ASN A 15 -17.46 -5.19 -7.82
N ALA A 16 -17.84 -4.41 -6.80
CA ALA A 16 -16.90 -3.63 -5.99
C ALA A 16 -15.93 -4.53 -5.21
N MET A 17 -16.39 -5.68 -4.69
CA MET A 17 -15.55 -6.64 -3.99
C MET A 17 -14.58 -7.37 -4.94
N GLN A 18 -15.05 -7.77 -6.11
CA GLN A 18 -14.19 -8.34 -7.16
C GLN A 18 -13.12 -7.34 -7.58
N TYR A 19 -13.50 -6.10 -7.89
CA TYR A 19 -12.55 -5.03 -8.20
C TYR A 19 -11.49 -4.87 -7.10
N ARG A 20 -11.90 -4.78 -5.82
CA ARG A 20 -10.96 -4.65 -4.71
C ARG A 20 -10.01 -5.83 -4.57
N LYS A 21 -10.48 -7.05 -4.82
CA LYS A 21 -9.64 -8.24 -4.81
C LYS A 21 -8.53 -8.13 -5.87
N TYR A 22 -8.87 -7.77 -7.11
CA TYR A 22 -7.89 -7.58 -8.17
C TYR A 22 -6.95 -6.42 -7.89
N HIS A 23 -7.50 -5.27 -7.47
CA HIS A 23 -6.74 -4.09 -7.09
C HIS A 23 -5.72 -4.41 -6.00
N SER A 24 -6.17 -5.01 -4.90
CA SER A 24 -5.29 -5.29 -3.75
C SER A 24 -4.22 -6.33 -4.11
N LYS A 25 -4.54 -7.33 -4.93
CA LYS A 25 -3.53 -8.25 -5.47
C LYS A 25 -2.48 -7.51 -6.30
N LEU A 26 -2.90 -6.67 -7.24
CA LEU A 26 -1.99 -5.93 -8.10
C LEU A 26 -1.10 -4.97 -7.30
N VAL A 27 -1.67 -4.28 -6.30
CA VAL A 27 -0.89 -3.44 -5.37
C VAL A 27 0.16 -4.27 -4.64
N SER A 28 -0.19 -5.47 -4.19
CA SER A 28 0.71 -6.35 -3.44
C SER A 28 1.85 -6.87 -4.31
N ASP A 29 1.55 -7.28 -5.55
CA ASP A 29 2.53 -7.79 -6.50
C ASP A 29 3.54 -6.67 -6.90
N ILE A 30 3.04 -5.46 -7.18
CA ILE A 30 3.90 -4.29 -7.45
C ILE A 30 4.76 -3.96 -6.23
N ALA A 31 4.18 -3.98 -5.02
CA ALA A 31 4.88 -3.61 -3.79
C ALA A 31 6.04 -4.56 -3.48
N LEU A 32 5.84 -5.87 -3.57
CA LEU A 32 6.91 -6.85 -3.37
C LEU A 32 8.03 -6.67 -4.39
N LYS A 33 7.66 -6.39 -5.64
CA LYS A 33 8.66 -6.25 -6.67
C LYS A 33 9.49 -4.97 -6.48
N ILE A 34 8.87 -3.85 -6.09
CA ILE A 34 9.57 -2.64 -5.64
C ILE A 34 10.50 -2.98 -4.48
N LEU A 35 10.01 -3.67 -3.44
CA LEU A 35 10.82 -4.05 -2.29
C LEU A 35 12.04 -4.89 -2.71
N SER A 36 11.84 -5.90 -3.56
CA SER A 36 12.91 -6.81 -4.01
C SER A 36 14.04 -6.06 -4.74
N LEU A 37 13.71 -5.14 -5.65
CA LEU A 37 14.69 -4.35 -6.40
C LEU A 37 15.45 -3.38 -5.51
N ASN A 38 14.82 -2.91 -4.43
CA ASN A 38 15.34 -1.81 -3.62
C ASN A 38 15.89 -2.26 -2.25
N SER A 39 15.72 -3.53 -1.89
CA SER A 39 16.14 -4.11 -0.59
C SER A 39 17.64 -3.99 -0.32
N GLN A 40 18.47 -3.92 -1.37
CA GLN A 40 19.93 -3.76 -1.26
C GLN A 40 20.35 -2.30 -1.09
N VAL A 41 19.55 -1.35 -1.59
CA VAL A 41 19.86 0.09 -1.55
C VAL A 41 19.17 0.82 -0.39
N ILE A 42 18.28 0.15 0.34
CA ILE A 42 17.60 0.67 1.54
C ILE A 42 17.84 -0.30 2.71
N PRO A 43 18.97 -0.19 3.43
CA PRO A 43 19.34 -1.12 4.50
C PRO A 43 18.33 -1.21 5.64
N GLU A 44 17.57 -0.14 5.91
CA GLU A 44 16.53 -0.14 6.93
C GLU A 44 15.42 -1.17 6.65
N LEU A 45 15.16 -1.50 5.38
CA LEU A 45 14.14 -2.51 5.03
C LEU A 45 14.56 -3.94 5.42
N GLN A 46 15.86 -4.19 5.62
CA GLN A 46 16.38 -5.49 6.08
C GLN A 46 16.18 -5.72 7.58
N GLN A 47 15.81 -4.68 8.34
CA GLN A 47 15.60 -4.75 9.79
C GLN A 47 14.20 -5.24 10.17
N VAL A 48 13.30 -5.37 9.19
CA VAL A 48 11.94 -5.89 9.41
C VAL A 48 11.97 -7.40 9.16
N GLU A 49 11.80 -8.17 10.23
CA GLU A 49 11.58 -9.61 10.11
C GLU A 49 10.35 -9.86 9.24
N GLN A 50 10.48 -10.74 8.23
CA GLN A 50 9.42 -11.05 7.28
C GLN A 50 8.86 -9.80 6.57
N ALA A 51 9.73 -8.84 6.22
CA ALA A 51 9.33 -7.58 5.56
C ALA A 51 8.43 -7.80 4.35
N GLU A 52 8.71 -8.82 3.54
CA GLU A 52 7.93 -9.20 2.37
C GLU A 52 6.51 -9.63 2.75
N ASP A 53 6.35 -10.56 3.70
CA ASP A 53 5.04 -11.06 4.13
C ASP A 53 4.21 -9.95 4.80
N VAL A 54 4.86 -9.15 5.65
CA VAL A 54 4.25 -7.98 6.31
C VAL A 54 3.76 -6.98 5.28
N LEU A 55 4.58 -6.65 4.28
CA LEU A 55 4.22 -5.72 3.21
C LEU A 55 3.10 -6.29 2.34
N TYR A 56 3.22 -7.55 1.92
CA TYR A 56 2.26 -8.22 1.06
C TYR A 56 0.88 -8.28 1.70
N LEU A 57 0.80 -8.73 2.96
CA LEU A 57 -0.46 -8.81 3.68
C LEU A 57 -1.05 -7.43 3.95
N ALA A 58 -0.23 -6.44 4.27
CA ALA A 58 -0.71 -5.07 4.41
C ALA A 58 -1.29 -4.52 3.09
N CYS A 59 -0.69 -4.83 1.94
CA CYS A 59 -1.20 -4.46 0.62
C CYS A 59 -2.51 -5.19 0.29
N LEU A 60 -2.64 -6.48 0.59
CA LEU A 60 -3.87 -7.23 0.37
C LEU A 60 -5.05 -6.65 1.17
N LEU A 61 -4.76 -6.10 2.35
CA LEU A 61 -5.77 -5.62 3.29
C LEU A 61 -5.89 -4.09 3.33
N HIS A 62 -5.12 -3.33 2.57
CA HIS A 62 -5.07 -1.86 2.70
C HIS A 62 -6.44 -1.19 2.48
N ASP A 63 -7.24 -1.76 1.58
CA ASP A 63 -8.58 -1.32 1.20
C ASP A 63 -9.69 -2.16 1.87
N ILE A 64 -9.35 -2.98 2.87
CA ILE A 64 -10.35 -3.77 3.58
C ILE A 64 -11.33 -2.83 4.31
N LYS A 65 -12.62 -3.21 4.30
CA LYS A 65 -13.72 -2.39 4.87
C LYS A 65 -13.82 -0.99 4.25
N LYS A 66 -13.41 -0.81 2.98
CA LYS A 66 -13.59 0.42 2.21
C LYS A 66 -15.06 0.74 1.91
N PHE A 67 -15.78 1.19 2.91
CA PHE A 67 -17.13 1.72 2.76
C PHE A 67 -17.16 3.25 2.82
N ASP A 68 -16.11 3.85 3.39
CA ASP A 68 -15.96 5.30 3.52
C ASP A 68 -14.48 5.75 3.38
N GLU A 69 -14.24 7.04 3.59
CA GLU A 69 -12.90 7.63 3.53
C GLU A 69 -11.97 7.20 4.67
N LYS A 70 -12.52 6.77 5.81
CA LYS A 70 -11.82 6.39 7.05
C LYS A 70 -11.51 4.89 7.13
N HIS A 71 -11.70 4.15 6.04
CA HIS A 71 -11.51 2.70 5.99
C HIS A 71 -10.14 2.21 6.44
N ASN A 72 -9.07 3.00 6.29
CA ASN A 72 -7.73 2.62 6.76
C ASN A 72 -7.71 2.36 8.28
N LYS A 73 -8.48 3.13 9.06
CA LYS A 73 -8.59 2.91 10.51
C LYS A 73 -9.50 1.73 10.85
N VAL A 74 -10.64 1.64 10.16
CA VAL A 74 -11.64 0.58 10.35
C VAL A 74 -11.05 -0.78 9.96
N GLY A 75 -10.37 -0.84 8.83
CA GLY A 75 -9.70 -2.03 8.32
C GLY A 75 -8.54 -2.48 9.21
N ALA A 76 -7.73 -1.54 9.73
CA ALA A 76 -6.68 -1.87 10.69
C ALA A 76 -7.23 -2.40 12.04
N LYS A 77 -8.42 -1.91 12.46
CA LYS A 77 -9.13 -2.45 13.62
C LYS A 77 -9.63 -3.87 13.33
N TRP A 78 -10.33 -4.05 12.22
CA TRP A 78 -10.83 -5.36 11.79
C TRP A 78 -9.70 -6.39 11.69
N PHE A 79 -8.56 -6.02 11.12
CA PHE A 79 -7.39 -6.89 11.01
C PHE A 79 -6.99 -7.46 12.38
N MET A 80 -6.79 -6.61 13.38
CA MET A 80 -6.38 -7.08 14.73
C MET A 80 -7.43 -7.94 15.42
N GLU A 81 -8.71 -7.72 15.11
CA GLU A 81 -9.82 -8.45 15.74
C GLU A 81 -10.08 -9.80 15.10
N ASN A 82 -9.66 -10.02 13.84
CA ASN A 82 -10.10 -11.17 13.04
C ASN A 82 -8.95 -12.00 12.44
N ILE A 83 -7.73 -11.45 12.31
CA ILE A 83 -6.68 -12.12 11.53
C ILE A 83 -6.28 -13.49 12.09
N ASP A 84 -6.33 -13.66 13.40
CA ASP A 84 -5.95 -14.89 14.09
C ASP A 84 -6.91 -16.06 13.81
N GLU A 85 -8.11 -15.77 13.29
CA GLU A 85 -9.04 -16.80 12.80
C GLU A 85 -8.60 -17.39 11.46
N TYR A 86 -7.70 -16.72 10.74
CA TYR A 86 -7.31 -17.06 9.38
C TYR A 86 -5.83 -17.42 9.24
N LEU A 87 -4.94 -16.76 9.98
CA LEU A 87 -3.49 -16.88 9.85
C LEU A 87 -2.81 -16.83 11.22
N ASP A 88 -1.81 -17.68 11.42
CA ASP A 88 -0.91 -17.57 12.56
C ASP A 88 0.19 -16.54 12.27
N ILE A 89 0.12 -15.39 12.93
CA ILE A 89 1.03 -14.27 12.73
C ILE A 89 1.59 -13.82 14.07
N GLY A 90 2.90 -13.59 14.15
CA GLY A 90 3.52 -13.03 15.36
C GLY A 90 3.00 -11.63 15.71
N GLU A 91 2.91 -11.32 17.00
CA GLU A 91 2.32 -10.06 17.50
C GLU A 91 3.03 -8.80 17.00
N GLU A 92 4.36 -8.84 16.84
CA GLU A 92 5.12 -7.73 16.29
C GLU A 92 4.79 -7.50 14.79
N SER A 93 4.70 -8.57 14.00
CA SER A 93 4.27 -8.50 12.60
C SER A 93 2.85 -7.96 12.48
N LYS A 94 1.91 -8.39 13.35
CA LYS A 94 0.54 -7.83 13.40
C LYS A 94 0.56 -6.33 13.67
N LYS A 95 1.35 -5.86 14.65
CA LYS A 95 1.50 -4.42 14.94
C LYS A 95 2.05 -3.65 13.73
N TYR A 96 2.99 -4.23 12.99
CA TYR A 96 3.52 -3.64 11.77
C TYR A 96 2.45 -3.53 10.68
N ILE A 97 1.78 -4.65 10.36
CA ILE A 97 0.71 -4.69 9.35
C ILE A 97 -0.41 -3.70 9.69
N ARG A 98 -0.86 -3.65 10.95
CA ARG A 98 -1.85 -2.67 11.43
C ARG A 98 -1.40 -1.22 11.18
N LYS A 99 -0.12 -0.90 11.42
CA LYS A 99 0.42 0.44 11.15
C LYS A 99 0.42 0.73 9.66
N LEU A 100 0.84 -0.22 8.82
CA LEU A 100 0.82 -0.05 7.36
C LEU A 100 -0.60 0.21 6.83
N ILE A 101 -1.57 -0.65 7.19
CA ILE A 101 -2.97 -0.50 6.80
C ILE A 101 -3.51 0.86 7.27
N SER A 102 -3.26 1.25 8.53
CA SER A 102 -3.82 2.50 9.06
C SER A 102 -3.14 3.77 8.52
N LYS A 103 -1.94 3.70 7.95
CA LYS A 103 -1.12 4.87 7.61
C LYS A 103 -0.85 5.07 6.12
N HIS A 104 -1.16 4.10 5.27
CA HIS A 104 -0.92 4.21 3.82
C HIS A 104 -1.55 5.45 3.16
N LYS A 105 -2.62 6.05 3.72
CA LYS A 105 -3.23 7.28 3.19
C LYS A 105 -2.66 8.60 3.70
N LEU A 106 -1.94 8.60 4.83
CA LEU A 106 -1.63 9.86 5.52
C LEU A 106 -0.52 10.61 4.77
N GLY A 107 -0.89 11.76 4.21
CA GLY A 107 0.04 12.69 3.58
C GLY A 107 1.08 13.23 4.57
N ALA A 108 0.68 13.56 5.80
CA ALA A 108 1.51 14.26 6.78
C ALA A 108 1.33 13.65 8.16
N LYS A 109 2.30 13.86 9.06
CA LYS A 109 2.44 13.30 10.44
C LYS A 109 3.18 11.96 10.52
N LEU A 110 4.19 11.77 9.67
CA LEU A 110 5.14 10.65 9.76
C LEU A 110 6.29 10.87 10.77
N LYS A 111 6.30 12.03 11.48
CA LYS A 111 7.36 12.53 12.39
C LYS A 111 7.80 11.60 13.53
N LYS A 112 7.18 10.42 13.68
CA LYS A 112 7.42 9.49 14.81
C LYS A 112 7.63 8.05 14.38
N TYR A 113 7.70 7.76 13.08
CA TYR A 113 7.91 6.40 12.60
C TYR A 113 9.38 6.14 12.36
N LYS A 114 9.78 4.91 12.68
CA LYS A 114 11.09 4.41 12.28
C LYS A 114 11.17 4.34 10.75
N LYS A 115 12.38 4.46 10.20
CA LYS A 115 12.61 4.61 8.76
C LYS A 115 12.08 3.46 7.93
N GLU A 116 12.25 2.23 8.42
CA GLU A 116 11.77 1.01 7.79
C GLU A 116 10.25 1.06 7.56
N LEU A 117 9.49 1.50 8.56
CA LEU A 117 8.04 1.65 8.45
C LEU A 117 7.65 2.78 7.50
N LEU A 118 8.41 3.88 7.50
CA LEU A 118 8.21 5.00 6.56
C LEU A 118 8.37 4.51 5.11
N TYR A 119 9.44 3.78 4.82
CA TYR A 119 9.70 3.26 3.48
C TYR A 119 8.64 2.27 3.03
N LEU A 120 8.23 1.34 3.89
CA LEU A 120 7.12 0.42 3.57
C LEU A 120 5.81 1.18 3.27
N ILE A 121 5.49 2.24 4.03
CA ILE A 121 4.33 3.10 3.73
C ILE A 121 4.46 3.76 2.34
N LEU A 122 5.65 4.24 1.98
CA LEU A 122 5.89 4.86 0.68
C LEU A 122 5.75 3.85 -0.46
N VAL A 123 6.26 2.62 -0.28
CA VAL A 123 6.09 1.52 -1.24
C VAL A 123 4.61 1.21 -1.49
N ILE A 124 3.80 1.08 -0.43
CA ILE A 124 2.35 0.86 -0.58
C ILE A 124 1.70 2.00 -1.37
N ARG A 125 2.08 3.25 -1.09
CA ARG A 125 1.51 4.43 -1.76
C ARG A 125 1.84 4.52 -3.24
N VAL A 126 3.08 4.20 -3.60
CA VAL A 126 3.49 4.13 -5.01
C VAL A 126 2.73 3.01 -5.71
N SER A 127 2.67 1.84 -5.08
CA SER A 127 1.99 0.65 -5.62
C SER A 127 0.49 0.87 -5.85
N ASP A 128 -0.22 1.49 -4.90
CA ASP A 128 -1.63 1.89 -5.01
C ASP A 128 -1.90 2.85 -6.19
N LYS A 129 -0.94 3.71 -6.52
CA LYS A 129 -1.07 4.65 -7.64
C LYS A 129 -0.77 4.00 -8.98
N LEU A 130 0.24 3.12 -9.02
CA LEU A 130 0.59 2.38 -10.22
C LEU A 130 -0.48 1.34 -10.58
N SER A 131 -1.08 0.66 -9.60
CA SER A 131 -2.18 -0.27 -9.85
C SER A 131 -3.39 0.43 -10.49
N LYS A 132 -3.77 1.62 -10.00
CA LYS A 132 -4.83 2.44 -10.61
C LYS A 132 -4.51 2.86 -12.03
N LEU A 133 -3.25 3.13 -12.33
CA LEU A 133 -2.82 3.45 -13.69
C LEU A 133 -3.00 2.23 -14.60
N LYS A 134 -2.61 1.03 -14.15
CA LYS A 134 -2.78 -0.23 -14.87
C LYS A 134 -4.25 -0.58 -15.09
N GLU A 135 -5.07 -0.41 -14.08
CA GLU A 135 -6.52 -0.62 -14.17
C GLU A 135 -7.17 0.31 -15.20
N LYS A 136 -6.82 1.61 -15.18
CA LYS A 136 -7.30 2.59 -16.17
C LYS A 136 -6.84 2.29 -17.59
N ALA A 137 -5.67 1.69 -17.72
CA ALA A 137 -5.18 1.20 -19.00
C ALA A 137 -5.87 -0.11 -19.43
N ASN A 138 -6.93 -0.57 -18.74
CA ASN A 138 -7.56 -1.88 -18.97
C ASN A 138 -6.53 -3.02 -18.97
N TYR A 139 -5.57 -2.96 -18.05
CA TYR A 139 -4.46 -3.90 -17.93
C TYR A 139 -3.55 -3.96 -19.17
N SER A 140 -3.59 -2.94 -20.04
CA SER A 140 -2.63 -2.78 -21.14
C SER A 140 -1.30 -2.20 -20.69
N CYS A 141 -0.37 -2.03 -21.63
CA CYS A 141 1.00 -1.56 -21.37
C CYS A 141 1.01 -0.12 -20.84
N ILE A 142 1.75 0.12 -19.76
CA ILE A 142 2.01 1.45 -19.21
C ILE A 142 3.40 1.93 -19.66
N LYS A 143 3.49 3.20 -20.06
CA LYS A 143 4.75 3.82 -20.48
C LYS A 143 5.58 4.28 -19.28
N GLU A 144 6.91 4.28 -19.44
CA GLU A 144 7.86 4.73 -18.42
C GLU A 144 7.58 6.14 -17.90
N GLU A 145 7.26 7.06 -18.82
CA GLU A 145 6.93 8.45 -18.49
C GLU A 145 5.76 8.52 -17.50
N GLN A 146 4.73 7.69 -17.69
CA GLN A 146 3.57 7.66 -16.80
C GLN A 146 3.93 7.12 -15.41
N ILE A 147 4.88 6.17 -15.33
CA ILE A 147 5.41 5.66 -14.07
C ILE A 147 6.18 6.77 -13.34
N ARG A 148 7.10 7.44 -14.03
CA ARG A 148 7.90 8.56 -13.49
C ARG A 148 7.00 9.68 -12.98
N ASP A 149 5.96 10.01 -13.73
CA ASP A 149 4.93 10.97 -13.35
C ASP A 149 4.23 10.62 -12.03
N ILE A 150 3.85 9.35 -11.86
CA ILE A 150 3.22 8.87 -10.63
C ILE A 150 4.19 8.95 -9.46
N ILE A 151 5.43 8.48 -9.62
CA ILE A 151 6.46 8.53 -8.58
C ILE A 151 6.67 9.99 -8.14
N SER A 152 6.84 10.91 -9.10
CA SER A 152 7.00 12.34 -8.83
C SER A 152 5.82 12.92 -8.06
N LYS A 153 4.57 12.62 -8.49
CA LYS A 153 3.35 13.07 -7.78
C LYS A 153 3.26 12.52 -6.36
N VAL A 154 3.68 11.27 -6.12
CA VAL A 154 3.72 10.71 -4.75
C VAL A 154 4.83 11.38 -3.93
N LYS A 155 6.01 11.61 -4.51
CA LYS A 155 7.14 12.32 -3.89
C LYS A 155 6.71 13.71 -3.44
N ASP A 156 6.24 14.55 -4.36
CA ASP A 156 5.85 15.93 -4.10
C ASP A 156 4.77 16.03 -3.03
N LYS A 157 3.72 15.21 -3.15
CA LYS A 157 2.64 15.18 -2.16
C LYS A 157 3.14 14.76 -0.78
N THR A 158 4.13 13.88 -0.71
CA THR A 158 4.70 13.44 0.57
C THR A 158 5.62 14.50 1.15
N LEU A 159 6.48 15.12 0.33
CA LEU A 159 7.38 16.19 0.74
C LEU A 159 6.63 17.42 1.26
N ALA A 160 5.57 17.85 0.55
CA ALA A 160 4.71 18.97 0.95
C ALA A 160 4.10 18.81 2.34
N ASN A 161 3.95 17.56 2.77
CA ASN A 161 3.31 17.18 4.00
C ASN A 161 4.29 16.67 5.08
N SER A 162 5.59 16.70 4.80
CA SER A 162 6.66 16.23 5.69
C SER A 162 7.34 17.37 6.43
N THR A 163 7.96 17.06 7.58
CA THR A 163 8.90 18.00 8.22
C THR A 163 10.14 18.19 7.39
N ILE A 164 10.80 19.33 7.59
CA ILE A 164 12.12 19.61 7.02
C ILE A 164 13.06 18.42 7.24
N ASP A 165 13.12 17.87 8.46
CA ASP A 165 13.98 16.74 8.80
C ASP A 165 13.69 15.48 7.98
N LEU A 166 12.41 15.21 7.67
CA LEU A 166 12.01 14.02 6.90
C LEU A 166 12.16 14.20 5.38
N ARG A 167 12.25 15.44 4.88
CA ARG A 167 12.33 15.69 3.43
C ARG A 167 13.56 15.06 2.80
N LYS A 168 14.69 15.08 3.49
CA LYS A 168 15.93 14.47 3.02
C LYS A 168 15.76 12.96 2.88
N GLU A 169 15.21 12.30 3.90
CA GLU A 169 15.00 10.85 3.90
C GLU A 169 14.01 10.40 2.81
N ILE A 170 12.91 11.13 2.66
CA ILE A 170 11.91 10.89 1.61
C ILE A 170 12.53 11.13 0.23
N GLY A 171 13.32 12.19 0.08
CA GLY A 171 14.05 12.50 -1.15
C GLY A 171 14.94 11.34 -1.57
N CYS A 172 15.83 10.91 -0.67
CA CYS A 172 16.74 9.78 -0.93
C CYS A 172 15.99 8.49 -1.29
N PHE A 173 14.87 8.19 -0.63
CA PHE A 173 14.04 7.03 -1.01
C PHE A 173 13.57 7.12 -2.47
N PHE A 174 13.00 8.25 -2.87
CA PHE A 174 12.49 8.42 -4.23
C PHE A 174 13.58 8.58 -5.29
N ASP A 175 14.78 9.02 -4.90
CA ASP A 175 15.92 9.11 -5.81
C ASP A 175 16.55 7.72 -6.04
N ASN A 176 16.40 6.81 -5.08
CA ASN A 176 16.91 5.43 -5.15
C ASN A 176 15.88 4.40 -5.62
N ILE A 177 14.59 4.73 -5.66
CA ILE A 177 13.55 3.75 -5.99
C ILE A 177 13.61 3.33 -7.47
N GLU A 178 14.00 2.09 -7.70
CA GLU A 178 13.97 1.47 -9.03
C GLU A 178 12.63 0.75 -9.26
N ILE A 179 11.99 1.04 -10.40
CA ILE A 179 10.76 0.38 -10.86
C ILE A 179 10.90 0.05 -12.34
N LYS A 180 10.83 -1.24 -12.69
CA LYS A 180 10.84 -1.69 -14.09
C LYS A 180 9.43 -1.73 -14.66
N ILE A 181 9.27 -1.31 -15.92
CA ILE A 181 7.99 -1.28 -16.64
C ILE A 181 7.36 -2.69 -16.70
N GLU A 182 8.18 -3.71 -16.95
CA GLU A 182 7.77 -5.13 -16.98
C GLU A 182 7.11 -5.62 -15.68
N MET A 183 7.31 -4.91 -14.56
CA MET A 183 6.70 -5.27 -13.27
C MET A 183 5.26 -4.83 -13.15
N ILE A 184 4.88 -3.80 -13.92
CA ILE A 184 3.53 -3.24 -13.89
C ILE A 184 2.71 -3.80 -15.06
N ASN A 185 3.39 -4.30 -16.10
CA ASN A 185 2.76 -4.83 -17.30
C ASN A 185 2.30 -6.27 -17.15
#